data_AF-A0A938T0F3-F1
#
_entry.id   AF-A0A938T0F3-F1
#
_cell.length_a   1.000
_cell.length_b   1.000
_cell.length_c   1.000
_cell.angle_alpha   90.00
_cell.angle_beta   90.00
_cell.angle_gamma   90.00
#
_symmetry.space_group_name_H-M   'P 1'
#
loop_
_entity.id
_entity.type
_entity.pdbx_description
1 polymer ?
#
loop_
_entity_poly.entity_id
_entity_poly.type
_entity_poly.pdbx_seq_one_letter_code
_entity_poly.pdbx_strand_id
1 'polypeptide(L)'
;MARIEDLADRYGRHIATPWQRTVAGAQRVVIVVYDKELERTLRARKLAFETATREAGHHWHEIDLSSAFAEWMAADDYRDEYFASPEDMRLKLNAEFHEYIAERLRETLRKAEVTADSVVAVL
;
A
#
# COMPACT_ATOMS: atom_id res chain seq x y z
N MET A 1 -4.68 22.53 12.81
CA MET A 1 -3.85 21.57 12.05
C MET A 1 -4.78 20.74 11.20
N ALA A 2 -4.47 20.51 9.92
CA ALA A 2 -5.34 19.71 9.07
C ALA A 2 -5.31 18.24 9.54
N ARG A 3 -6.39 17.50 9.26
CA ARG A 3 -6.60 16.13 9.76
C ARG A 3 -5.48 15.16 9.39
N ILE A 4 -4.76 15.45 8.29
CA ILE A 4 -3.69 14.58 7.77
C ILE A 4 -2.37 14.77 8.54
N GLU A 5 -2.03 16.00 8.95
CA GLU A 5 -0.84 16.23 9.76
C GLU A 5 -0.96 15.57 11.14
N ASP A 6 -2.12 15.66 11.80
CA ASP A 6 -2.36 14.93 13.05
C ASP A 6 -2.30 13.40 12.85
N LEU A 7 -2.73 12.92 11.68
CA LEU A 7 -2.63 11.50 11.33
C LEU A 7 -1.18 11.05 11.14
N ALA A 8 -0.36 11.86 10.46
CA ALA A 8 1.08 11.63 10.31
C ALA A 8 1.80 11.66 11.67
N ASP A 9 1.44 12.59 12.55
CA ASP A 9 2.01 12.68 13.91
C ASP A 9 1.66 11.46 14.77
N ARG A 10 0.42 10.96 14.67
CA ARG A 10 0.01 9.71 15.36
C ARG A 10 0.72 8.50 14.79
N TYR A 11 0.83 8.42 13.47
CA TYR A 11 1.58 7.38 12.78
C TYR A 11 3.06 7.39 13.21
N GLY A 12 3.71 8.55 13.21
CA GLY A 12 5.12 8.70 13.62
C GLY A 12 5.35 8.24 15.06
N ARG A 13 4.46 8.62 15.99
CA ARG A 13 4.50 8.13 17.39
C ARG A 13 4.38 6.61 17.49
N HIS A 14 3.59 5.99 16.63
CA HIS A 14 3.44 4.54 16.61
C HIS A 14 4.68 3.84 16.04
N ILE A 15 5.18 4.32 14.90
CA ILE A 15 6.33 3.76 14.21
C ILE A 15 7.62 3.88 15.01
N ALA A 16 7.80 4.95 15.78
CA ALA A 16 8.97 5.15 16.63
C ALA A 16 9.07 4.18 17.83
N THR A 17 8.03 3.38 18.08
CA THR A 17 8.10 2.35 19.13
C THR A 17 9.04 1.21 18.71
N PRO A 18 9.77 0.55 19.63
CA PRO A 18 10.68 -0.53 19.26
C PRO A 18 9.98 -1.70 18.55
N TRP A 19 10.45 -2.08 17.36
CA TRP A 19 9.86 -3.18 16.59
C TRP A 19 10.26 -4.55 17.15
N GLN A 20 9.26 -5.32 17.57
CA GLN A 20 9.47 -6.70 18.02
C GLN A 20 9.84 -7.61 16.85
N ARG A 21 10.99 -8.29 16.93
CA ARG A 21 11.45 -9.18 15.84
C ARG A 21 10.80 -10.57 15.84
N THR A 22 10.11 -10.91 16.93
CA THR A 22 9.49 -12.23 17.16
C THR A 22 8.05 -12.33 16.68
N VAL A 23 7.40 -11.21 16.30
CA VAL A 23 6.02 -11.23 15.82
C VAL A 23 5.94 -11.73 14.38
N ALA A 24 4.85 -12.41 14.04
CA ALA A 24 4.62 -12.90 12.68
C ALA A 24 4.46 -11.73 11.69
N GLY A 25 4.78 -11.94 10.41
CA GLY A 25 4.65 -10.90 9.38
C GLY A 25 3.23 -10.34 9.28
N ALA A 26 2.21 -11.18 9.47
CA ALA A 26 0.80 -10.78 9.49
C ALA A 26 0.45 -9.77 10.61
N GLN A 27 1.30 -9.65 11.63
CA GLN A 27 1.13 -8.69 12.73
C GLN A 27 1.96 -7.41 12.54
N ARG A 28 2.76 -7.32 11.47
CA ARG A 28 3.60 -6.16 11.12
C ARG A 28 2.90 -5.27 10.10
N VAL A 29 1.63 -4.97 10.36
CA VAL A 29 0.76 -4.19 9.46
C VAL A 29 0.22 -2.99 10.20
N VAL A 30 0.40 -1.81 9.63
CA VAL A 30 -0.16 -0.55 10.14
C VAL A 30 -1.24 -0.10 9.17
N ILE A 31 -2.46 0.08 9.68
CA ILE A 31 -3.60 0.56 8.90
C ILE A 31 -3.86 2.01 9.28
N VAL A 32 -3.73 2.90 8.30
CA VAL A 32 -4.02 4.33 8.45
C VAL A 32 -5.44 4.58 7.95
N VAL A 33 -6.34 4.97 8.85
CA VAL A 33 -7.77 5.18 8.56
C VAL A 33 -8.07 6.67 8.49
N TYR A 34 -8.72 7.10 7.41
CA TYR A 34 -9.10 8.49 7.16
C TYR A 34 -10.37 8.56 6.29
N ASP A 35 -11.03 9.72 6.29
CA ASP A 35 -12.20 9.96 5.45
C ASP A 35 -11.82 9.98 3.97
N LYS A 36 -12.59 9.30 3.10
CA LYS A 36 -12.30 9.17 1.67
C LYS A 36 -12.16 10.52 0.95
N GLU A 37 -12.82 11.57 1.44
CA GLU A 37 -12.75 12.93 0.91
C GLU A 37 -11.34 13.54 1.06
N LEU A 38 -10.53 12.99 1.97
CA LEU A 38 -9.16 13.42 2.22
C LEU A 38 -8.12 12.74 1.33
N GLU A 39 -8.50 11.77 0.49
CA GLU A 39 -7.59 10.98 -0.37
C GLU A 39 -6.59 11.86 -1.13
N ARG A 40 -7.09 12.89 -1.82
CA ARG A 40 -6.26 13.82 -2.58
C ARG A 40 -5.25 14.56 -1.68
N THR A 41 -5.69 14.98 -0.50
CA THR A 41 -4.84 15.68 0.47
C THR A 41 -3.81 14.74 1.07
N LEU A 42 -4.19 13.49 1.39
CA LEU A 42 -3.28 12.46 1.88
C LEU A 42 -2.18 12.20 0.86
N ARG A 43 -2.53 11.96 -0.41
CA ARG A 43 -1.54 11.76 -1.48
C ARG A 43 -0.59 12.93 -1.63
N ALA A 44 -1.10 14.16 -1.55
CA ALA A 44 -0.26 15.38 -1.60
C ALA A 44 0.65 15.55 -0.37
N ARG A 45 0.29 14.93 0.77
CA ARG A 45 0.97 15.06 2.06
C ARG A 45 1.67 13.77 2.50
N LYS A 46 1.75 12.75 1.66
CA LYS A 46 2.38 11.44 1.99
C LYS A 46 3.82 11.57 2.46
N LEU A 47 4.53 12.61 2.00
CA LEU A 47 5.90 12.92 2.43
C LEU A 47 6.00 13.13 3.96
N ALA A 48 4.92 13.56 4.62
CA ALA A 48 4.91 13.68 6.09
C ALA A 48 5.08 12.31 6.77
N PHE A 49 4.51 11.24 6.21
CA PHE A 49 4.66 9.87 6.72
C PHE A 49 6.06 9.32 6.44
N GLU A 50 6.60 9.60 5.25
CA GLU A 50 7.97 9.25 4.89
C GLU A 50 8.98 9.93 5.84
N THR A 51 8.82 11.23 6.09
CA THR A 51 9.66 11.98 7.03
C THR A 51 9.56 11.39 8.43
N ALA A 52 8.35 11.18 8.96
CA ALA A 52 8.16 10.59 10.29
C ALA A 52 8.79 9.19 10.42
N THR A 53 8.75 8.39 9.35
CA THR A 53 9.39 7.07 9.32
C THR A 53 10.91 7.16 9.40
N ARG A 54 11.49 8.09 8.63
CA ARG A 54 12.94 8.31 8.62
C ARG A 54 13.44 8.91 9.94
N GLU A 55 12.67 9.82 10.53
CA GLU A 55 12.97 10.40 11.85
C GLU A 55 12.91 9.35 12.97
N ALA A 56 12.05 8.33 12.83
CA ALA A 56 12.02 7.16 13.69
C ALA A 56 13.20 6.19 13.46
N GLY A 57 14.06 6.45 12.48
CA GLY A 57 15.24 5.63 12.17
C GLY A 57 15.00 4.51 11.16
N HIS A 58 13.80 4.44 10.55
CA HIS A 58 13.43 3.38 9.61
C HIS A 58 13.55 3.83 8.15
N HIS A 59 13.71 2.88 7.24
CA HIS A 59 13.69 3.15 5.81
C HIS A 59 12.25 3.24 5.28
N TRP A 60 12.05 4.01 4.20
CA TRP A 60 10.75 4.16 3.55
C TRP A 60 10.82 3.68 2.10
N HIS A 61 9.90 2.81 1.73
CA HIS A 61 9.65 2.39 0.36
C HIS A 61 8.17 2.54 0.07
N GLU A 62 7.83 2.70 -1.20
CA GLU A 62 6.46 2.90 -1.63
C GLU A 62 6.12 1.95 -2.78
N ILE A 63 4.89 1.45 -2.76
CA ILE A 63 4.24 0.79 -3.88
C ILE A 63 2.89 1.48 -4.12
N ASP A 64 2.70 2.00 -5.32
CA ASP A 64 1.41 2.55 -5.76
C ASP A 64 0.66 1.47 -6.55
N LEU A 65 -0.51 1.09 -6.05
CA LEU A 65 -1.40 0.10 -6.64
C LEU A 65 -2.56 0.75 -7.41
N SER A 66 -2.60 2.08 -7.52
CA SER A 66 -3.70 2.81 -8.19
C SER A 66 -3.88 2.39 -9.65
N SER A 67 -2.78 2.07 -10.34
CA SER A 67 -2.80 1.60 -11.73
C SER A 67 -2.90 0.08 -11.87
N ALA A 68 -2.82 -0.68 -10.76
CA ALA A 68 -2.65 -2.12 -10.80
C ALA A 68 -3.83 -2.84 -11.48
N PHE A 69 -5.07 -2.38 -11.25
CA PHE A 69 -6.23 -2.94 -11.93
C PHE A 69 -6.19 -2.69 -13.45
N ALA A 70 -5.85 -1.46 -13.86
CA ALA A 70 -5.79 -1.09 -15.26
C ALA A 70 -4.68 -1.86 -16.00
N GLU A 71 -3.52 -2.04 -15.36
CA GLU A 71 -2.40 -2.82 -15.91
C GLU A 71 -2.75 -4.31 -16.02
N TRP A 72 -3.38 -4.88 -14.99
CA TRP A 72 -3.85 -6.27 -15.00
C TRP A 72 -4.88 -6.52 -16.10
N MET A 73 -5.87 -5.63 -16.22
CA MET A 73 -6.93 -5.76 -17.23
C MET A 73 -6.45 -5.47 -18.65
N ALA A 74 -5.50 -4.54 -18.83
CA ALA A 74 -4.91 -4.27 -20.14
C ALA A 74 -4.09 -5.46 -20.66
N ALA A 75 -3.56 -6.30 -19.78
CA ALA A 75 -2.82 -7.51 -20.16
C ALA A 75 -3.72 -8.71 -20.51
N ASP A 76 -5.04 -8.57 -20.35
CA ASP A 76 -6.01 -9.64 -20.61
C ASP A 76 -6.41 -9.69 -22.09
N ASP A 77 -6.31 -10.87 -22.69
CA ASP A 77 -6.71 -11.08 -24.09
C ASP A 77 -8.23 -10.92 -24.29
N TYR A 78 -9.03 -11.13 -23.23
CA TYR A 78 -10.51 -11.02 -23.26
C TYR A 78 -11.05 -9.70 -22.69
N ARG A 79 -10.20 -8.67 -22.57
CA ARG A 79 -10.58 -7.39 -21.95
C ARG A 79 -11.76 -6.70 -22.64
N ASP A 80 -11.85 -6.81 -23.98
CA ASP A 80 -12.89 -6.15 -24.76
C ASP A 80 -14.26 -6.80 -24.48
N GLU A 81 -14.30 -8.13 -24.34
CA GLU A 81 -15.49 -8.86 -23.90
C GLU A 81 -15.89 -8.47 -22.46
N TYR A 82 -14.93 -8.32 -21.54
CA TYR A 82 -15.23 -7.85 -20.18
C TYR A 82 -15.72 -6.40 -20.13
N PHE A 83 -15.28 -5.54 -21.06
CA PHE A 83 -15.83 -4.18 -21.16
C PHE A 83 -17.24 -4.16 -21.76
N ALA A 84 -17.55 -5.11 -22.65
CA ALA A 84 -18.90 -5.30 -23.18
C ALA A 84 -19.87 -5.87 -22.13
N SER A 85 -19.39 -6.81 -21.31
CA SER A 85 -20.16 -7.49 -20.25
C SER A 85 -19.35 -7.60 -18.94
N PRO A 86 -19.33 -6.55 -18.09
CA PRO A 86 -18.53 -6.51 -16.87
C PRO A 86 -18.86 -7.57 -15.83
N GLU A 87 -20.09 -8.10 -15.82
CA GLU A 87 -20.52 -9.18 -14.95
C GLU A 87 -19.70 -10.46 -15.12
N ASP A 88 -19.22 -10.75 -16.33
CA ASP A 88 -18.47 -11.97 -16.67
C ASP A 88 -17.06 -11.95 -16.06
N MET A 89 -16.53 -10.76 -15.78
CA MET A 89 -15.22 -10.58 -15.15
C MET A 89 -15.20 -10.99 -13.67
N ARG A 90 -16.36 -11.06 -13.00
CA ARG A 90 -16.43 -11.25 -11.54
C ARG A 90 -15.69 -12.50 -11.05
N LEU A 91 -15.80 -13.61 -11.78
CA LEU A 91 -15.13 -14.86 -11.42
C LEU A 91 -13.61 -14.72 -11.51
N LYS A 92 -13.12 -14.13 -12.61
CA LYS A 92 -11.70 -13.89 -12.83
C LYS A 92 -11.10 -12.89 -11.85
N LEU A 93 -11.80 -11.78 -11.61
CA LEU A 93 -11.43 -10.76 -10.62
C LEU A 93 -11.26 -11.39 -9.22
N ASN A 94 -12.20 -12.23 -8.80
CA ASN A 94 -12.14 -12.91 -7.52
C ASN A 94 -11.00 -13.92 -7.43
N ALA A 95 -10.71 -14.65 -8.51
CA ALA A 95 -9.70 -15.69 -8.53
C ALA A 95 -8.27 -15.16 -8.66
N GLU A 96 -8.04 -14.13 -9.48
CA GLU A 96 -6.69 -13.79 -9.97
C GLU A 96 -6.18 -12.43 -9.47
N PHE A 97 -7.04 -11.41 -9.35
CA PHE A 97 -6.56 -10.06 -9.10
C PHE A 97 -5.90 -9.90 -7.72
N HIS A 98 -6.42 -10.60 -6.71
CA HIS A 98 -5.85 -10.63 -5.36
C HIS A 98 -4.42 -11.20 -5.36
N GLU A 99 -4.19 -12.27 -6.12
CA GLU A 99 -2.87 -12.90 -6.23
C GLU A 99 -1.90 -12.01 -7.03
N TYR A 100 -2.40 -11.34 -8.06
CA TYR A 100 -1.64 -10.34 -8.81
C TYR A 100 -1.12 -9.21 -7.92
N ILE A 101 -1.99 -8.64 -7.07
CA ILE A 101 -1.60 -7.61 -6.09
C ILE A 101 -0.62 -8.18 -5.06
N ALA A 102 -0.88 -9.38 -4.55
CA ALA A 102 -0.02 -10.03 -3.58
C ALA A 102 1.41 -10.23 -4.14
N GLU A 103 1.54 -10.65 -5.40
CA GLU A 103 2.86 -10.84 -6.00
C GLU A 103 3.60 -9.52 -6.19
N ARG A 104 2.93 -8.45 -6.65
CA ARG A 104 3.57 -7.11 -6.73
C ARG A 104 4.08 -6.61 -5.38
N LEU A 105 3.33 -6.87 -4.31
CA LEU A 105 3.76 -6.54 -2.96
C LEU A 105 4.94 -7.42 -2.52
N ARG A 106 4.92 -8.72 -2.81
CA ARG A 106 6.03 -9.64 -2.50
C ARG A 106 7.30 -9.26 -3.27
N GLU A 107 7.20 -8.89 -4.53
CA GLU A 107 8.32 -8.39 -5.33
C GLU A 107 8.96 -7.18 -4.67
N THR A 108 8.14 -6.22 -4.23
CA THR A 108 8.64 -5.04 -3.49
C THR A 108 9.30 -5.43 -2.17
N LEU A 109 8.68 -6.30 -1.38
CA LEU A 109 9.22 -6.76 -0.10
C LEU A 109 10.51 -7.58 -0.23
N ARG A 110 10.75 -8.20 -1.39
CA ARG A 110 11.95 -9.01 -1.67
C ARG A 110 13.11 -8.20 -2.26
N LYS A 111 12.90 -6.92 -2.59
CA LYS A 111 13.97 -6.05 -3.09
C LYS A 111 15.11 -5.96 -2.08
N ALA A 112 16.35 -5.93 -2.56
CA ALA A 112 17.54 -6.00 -1.69
C ALA A 112 17.64 -4.82 -0.72
N GLU A 113 17.09 -3.66 -1.09
CA GLU A 113 17.02 -2.46 -0.26
C GLU A 113 15.93 -2.50 0.82
N VAL A 114 14.96 -3.42 0.73
CA VAL A 114 13.90 -3.58 1.74
C VAL A 114 14.40 -4.52 2.82
N THR A 115 14.53 -4.00 4.03
CA THR A 115 15.09 -4.73 5.17
C THR A 115 14.05 -4.91 6.27
N ALA A 116 14.43 -5.60 7.35
CA ALA A 116 13.60 -5.70 8.56
C ALA A 116 13.37 -4.36 9.26
N ASP A 117 14.04 -3.29 8.83
CA ASP A 117 13.93 -1.92 9.37
C ASP A 117 13.27 -0.96 8.38
N SER A 118 12.60 -1.51 7.35
CA SER A 118 11.91 -0.77 6.31
C SER A 118 10.39 -0.79 6.52
N VAL A 119 9.75 0.37 6.32
CA VAL A 119 8.31 0.46 6.06
C VAL A 119 8.09 0.43 4.55
N VAL A 120 7.16 -0.41 4.10
CA VAL A 120 6.64 -0.38 2.73
C VAL A 120 5.22 0.20 2.77
N ALA A 121 5.06 1.43 2.32
CA ALA A 121 3.78 2.09 2.19
C ALA A 121 3.06 1.62 0.93
N VAL A 122 1.79 1.26 1.09
CA VAL A 122 0.92 0.81 -0.01
C VAL A 122 -0.12 1.90 -0.28
N LEU A 123 -0.14 2.44 -1.50
CA LEU A 123 -1.04 3.50 -1.96
C LEU A 123 -2.01 3.03 -3.03
#